data_AF-A0A367XRQ3-F1
#
_entry.id   AF-A0A367XRQ3-F1
#
_cell.length_a   1.000
_cell.length_b   1.000
_cell.length_c   1.000
_cell.angle_alpha   90.00
_cell.angle_beta   90.00
_cell.angle_gamma   90.00
#
_symmetry.space_group_name_H-M   'P 1'
#
loop_
_entity.id
_entity.type
_entity.pdbx_description
1 polymer ?
#
loop_
_entity_poly.entity_id
_entity_poly.type
_entity_poly.pdbx_seq_one_letter_code
_entity_poly.pdbx_strand_id
1 'polypeptide(L)'
;MKQSNLIEHIQFPDTALPLFDESTVVPPKQSCLLLYHDKSSLNNYILPRLTIHKATTLVISCMDNDIIRKNFDHVVQSRSFPETTKILEDLYNCDRKSQYVLGLLDTEINHVIVHNISAFYFDLEVLDKYNYKKLGFRHYNPSIPHDRYYDSLAYLLKKVCEKYRYSGIVTSYDVEFNCGMLGTYTYKPLDELQKFTKLPVSFIKQFNRAVYFSQDQEIKTIK
;
A
#
# COMPACT_ATOMS: atom_id res chain seq x y z
N MET A 1 -41.68 2.72 3.44
CA MET A 1 -40.74 1.95 2.60
C MET A 1 -39.40 2.65 2.60
N LYS A 2 -38.33 2.05 3.12
CA LYS A 2 -36.96 2.57 2.92
C LYS A 2 -36.61 2.36 1.45
N GLN A 3 -36.22 3.41 0.74
CA GLN A 3 -35.67 3.27 -0.61
C GLN A 3 -34.36 2.50 -0.52
N SER A 4 -34.32 1.34 -1.16
CA SER A 4 -33.09 0.55 -1.37
C SER A 4 -32.29 1.18 -2.50
N ASN A 5 -30.99 1.35 -2.31
CA ASN A 5 -30.08 1.82 -3.37
C ASN A 5 -29.73 0.65 -4.31
N LEU A 6 -29.64 0.92 -5.62
CA LEU A 6 -29.30 -0.09 -6.64
C LEU A 6 -27.99 -0.84 -6.32
N ILE A 7 -27.04 -0.15 -5.68
CA ILE A 7 -25.75 -0.69 -5.23
C ILE A 7 -25.91 -1.83 -4.19
N GLU A 8 -26.98 -1.82 -3.39
CA GLU A 8 -27.28 -2.87 -2.40
C GLU A 8 -27.70 -4.19 -3.05
N HIS A 9 -28.06 -4.16 -4.34
CA HIS A 9 -28.50 -5.32 -5.11
C HIS A 9 -27.44 -5.88 -6.06
N ILE A 10 -26.27 -5.24 -6.18
CA ILE A 10 -25.14 -5.78 -6.93
C ILE A 10 -24.42 -6.80 -6.03
N GLN A 11 -24.42 -8.07 -6.44
CA GLN A 11 -23.60 -9.10 -5.80
C GLN A 11 -22.15 -8.90 -6.22
N PHE A 12 -21.32 -8.47 -5.27
CA PHE A 12 -19.88 -8.42 -5.45
C PHE A 12 -19.26 -9.73 -4.96
N PRO A 13 -18.26 -10.28 -5.65
CA PRO A 13 -17.51 -11.42 -5.14
C PRO A 13 -16.89 -11.07 -3.78
N ASP A 14 -17.19 -11.87 -2.76
CA ASP A 14 -16.66 -11.68 -1.40
C ASP A 14 -15.30 -12.38 -1.29
N THR A 15 -14.38 -12.01 -2.19
CA THR A 15 -13.07 -12.66 -2.29
C THR A 15 -12.12 -12.04 -1.28
N ALA A 16 -11.89 -12.77 -0.18
CA ALA A 16 -10.88 -12.39 0.79
C ALA A 16 -9.48 -12.77 0.29
N LEU A 17 -8.47 -11.99 0.66
CA LEU A 17 -7.08 -12.20 0.22
C LEU A 17 -6.26 -12.82 1.37
N PRO A 18 -5.89 -14.11 1.29
CA PRO A 18 -5.03 -14.74 2.27
C PRO A 18 -3.58 -14.26 2.08
N LEU A 19 -2.95 -13.75 3.14
CA LEU A 19 -1.54 -13.35 3.11
C LEU A 19 -0.60 -14.53 3.32
N PHE A 20 -0.86 -15.35 4.34
CA PHE A 20 -0.02 -16.51 4.69
C PHE A 20 -0.86 -17.74 5.08
N ASP A 21 -1.88 -17.53 5.90
CA ASP A 21 -2.76 -18.54 6.46
C ASP A 21 -4.17 -17.97 6.73
N GLU A 22 -5.06 -18.79 7.30
CA GLU A 22 -6.44 -18.39 7.65
C GLU A 22 -6.48 -17.26 8.69
N SER A 23 -5.43 -17.10 9.50
CA SER A 23 -5.35 -16.04 10.52
C SER A 23 -4.99 -14.67 9.92
N THR A 24 -4.40 -14.66 8.73
CA THR A 24 -3.89 -13.46 8.05
C THR A 24 -4.67 -13.11 6.77
N VAL A 25 -5.96 -13.39 6.78
CA VAL A 25 -6.87 -13.03 5.67
C VAL A 25 -7.25 -11.55 5.72
N VAL A 26 -7.20 -10.88 4.56
CA VAL A 26 -7.69 -9.50 4.37
C VAL A 26 -9.05 -9.57 3.68
N PRO A 27 -10.17 -9.37 4.41
CA PRO A 27 -11.49 -9.46 3.81
C PRO A 27 -11.81 -8.23 2.93
N PRO A 28 -12.85 -8.33 2.09
CA PRO A 28 -13.34 -7.22 1.28
C PRO A 28 -13.63 -5.97 2.12
N LYS A 29 -13.44 -4.79 1.52
CA LYS A 29 -13.56 -3.45 2.16
C LYS A 29 -12.53 -3.15 3.23
N GLN A 30 -11.57 -4.04 3.49
CA GLN A 30 -10.52 -3.82 4.47
C GLN A 30 -9.17 -3.55 3.82
N SER A 31 -8.30 -2.95 4.62
CA SER A 31 -6.93 -2.62 4.25
C SER A 31 -5.95 -3.19 5.26
N CYS A 32 -4.81 -3.66 4.79
CA CYS A 32 -3.74 -4.22 5.60
C CYS A 32 -2.40 -3.55 5.29
N LEU A 33 -1.62 -3.26 6.34
CA LEU A 33 -0.20 -2.96 6.20
C LEU A 33 0.59 -4.28 6.37
N LEU A 34 1.37 -4.63 5.36
CA LEU A 34 2.27 -5.80 5.41
C LEU A 34 3.72 -5.33 5.48
N LEU A 35 4.38 -5.66 6.59
CA LEU A 35 5.79 -5.39 6.84
C LEU A 35 6.61 -6.67 6.66
N TYR A 36 7.75 -6.57 5.99
CA TYR A 36 8.70 -7.66 5.85
C TYR A 36 10.14 -7.17 5.77
N HIS A 37 11.08 -8.07 6.05
CA HIS A 37 12.48 -7.73 6.19
C HIS A 37 13.16 -7.32 4.87
N ASP A 38 13.04 -8.17 3.84
CA ASP A 38 13.82 -7.97 2.62
C ASP A 38 13.13 -8.46 1.34
N LYS A 39 13.84 -8.32 0.21
CA LYS A 39 13.36 -8.80 -1.11
C LYS A 39 13.25 -10.33 -1.18
N SER A 40 14.02 -11.07 -0.39
CA SER A 40 13.94 -12.53 -0.31
C SER A 40 12.63 -12.96 0.33
N SER A 41 12.22 -12.32 1.44
CA SER A 41 10.93 -12.51 2.08
C SER A 41 9.77 -12.30 1.10
N LEU A 42 9.83 -11.22 0.32
CA LEU A 42 8.85 -10.94 -0.72
C LEU A 42 8.79 -12.10 -1.74
N ASN A 43 9.91 -12.45 -2.34
CA ASN A 43 9.94 -13.39 -3.47
C ASN A 43 9.56 -14.82 -3.07
N ASN A 44 10.01 -15.26 -1.89
CA ASN A 44 9.91 -16.66 -1.50
C ASN A 44 8.63 -16.99 -0.72
N TYR A 45 8.05 -16.01 -0.02
CA TYR A 45 6.93 -16.27 0.90
C TYR A 45 5.67 -15.48 0.55
N ILE A 46 5.80 -14.18 0.29
CA ILE A 46 4.65 -13.28 0.11
C ILE A 46 4.11 -13.36 -1.32
N LEU A 47 5.00 -13.21 -2.31
CA LEU A 47 4.63 -13.14 -3.71
C LEU A 47 3.89 -14.40 -4.20
N PRO A 48 4.32 -15.64 -3.90
CA PRO A 48 3.62 -16.84 -4.36
C PRO A 48 2.15 -16.90 -3.92
N ARG A 49 1.83 -16.32 -2.75
CA ARG A 49 0.46 -16.25 -2.23
C ARG A 49 -0.36 -15.19 -2.96
N LEU A 50 0.21 -14.00 -3.13
CA LEU A 50 -0.47 -12.91 -3.83
C LEU A 50 -0.73 -13.23 -5.31
N THR A 51 0.16 -13.99 -5.96
CA THR A 51 0.04 -14.34 -7.39
C THR A 51 -1.08 -15.32 -7.70
N ILE A 52 -1.66 -15.99 -6.70
CA ILE A 52 -2.86 -16.82 -6.89
C ILE A 52 -4.00 -15.99 -7.48
N HIS A 53 -4.06 -14.70 -7.12
CA HIS A 53 -5.09 -13.76 -7.56
C HIS A 53 -4.58 -12.77 -8.62
N LYS A 54 -3.53 -13.12 -9.38
CA LYS A 54 -2.83 -12.19 -10.27
C LYS A 54 -3.72 -11.48 -11.31
N ALA A 55 -4.76 -12.16 -11.80
CA ALA A 55 -5.68 -11.64 -12.82
C ALA A 55 -6.70 -10.63 -12.27
N THR A 56 -6.95 -10.64 -10.95
CA THR A 56 -7.90 -9.73 -10.30
C THR A 56 -7.20 -8.79 -9.32
N THR A 57 -5.88 -8.70 -9.39
CA THR A 57 -5.06 -7.87 -8.49
C THR A 57 -4.42 -6.74 -9.27
N LEU A 58 -4.74 -5.51 -8.88
CA LEU A 58 -4.02 -4.32 -9.32
C LEU A 58 -2.83 -4.07 -8.40
N VAL A 59 -1.63 -3.99 -8.97
CA VAL A 59 -0.42 -3.59 -8.23
C VAL A 59 0.04 -2.19 -8.66
N ILE A 60 0.09 -1.26 -7.70
CA ILE A 60 0.73 0.04 -7.85
C ILE A 60 2.19 -0.10 -7.40
N SER A 61 3.08 -0.27 -8.37
CA SER A 61 4.51 -0.54 -8.17
C SER A 61 5.27 0.76 -7.93
N CYS A 62 5.54 1.09 -6.67
CA CYS A 62 6.29 2.25 -6.15
C CYS A 62 7.81 2.12 -6.31
N MET A 63 8.30 0.92 -6.62
CA MET A 63 9.69 0.67 -6.99
C MET A 63 9.72 -0.14 -8.28
N ASP A 64 10.77 0.02 -9.09
CA ASP A 64 10.90 -0.83 -10.28
C ASP A 64 11.29 -2.24 -9.85
N ASN A 65 10.36 -3.18 -10.06
CA ASN A 65 10.56 -4.57 -9.72
C ASN A 65 10.05 -5.43 -10.89
N ASP A 66 10.97 -5.84 -11.76
CA ASP A 66 10.70 -6.76 -12.86
C ASP A 66 9.93 -8.02 -12.42
N ILE A 67 10.16 -8.47 -11.19
CA ILE A 67 9.47 -9.63 -10.64
C ILE A 67 7.97 -9.34 -10.51
N ILE A 68 7.57 -8.17 -10.02
CA ILE A 68 6.15 -7.78 -9.92
C ILE A 68 5.51 -7.72 -11.30
N ARG A 69 6.16 -7.07 -12.27
CA ARG A 69 5.67 -6.96 -13.65
C ARG A 69 5.47 -8.32 -14.34
N LYS A 70 6.31 -9.31 -14.01
CA LYS A 70 6.21 -10.67 -14.58
C LYS A 70 5.15 -11.54 -13.92
N ASN A 71 4.68 -11.18 -12.73
CA ASN A 71 3.84 -12.02 -11.89
C ASN A 71 2.38 -11.53 -11.79
N PHE A 72 2.09 -10.29 -12.17
CA PHE A 72 0.74 -9.70 -12.14
C PHE A 72 0.33 -9.19 -13.51
N ASP A 73 -0.95 -9.38 -13.84
CA ASP A 73 -1.50 -8.99 -15.14
C ASP A 73 -1.81 -7.46 -15.20
N HIS A 74 -2.04 -6.85 -14.03
CA HIS A 74 -2.40 -5.45 -13.89
C HIS A 74 -1.40 -4.71 -12.99
N VAL A 75 -0.40 -4.08 -13.61
CA VAL A 75 0.64 -3.32 -12.89
C VAL A 75 0.71 -1.89 -13.41
N VAL A 76 0.58 -0.93 -12.49
CA VAL A 76 0.81 0.49 -12.75
C VAL A 76 2.07 0.90 -12.02
N GLN A 77 3.06 1.42 -12.76
CA GLN A 77 4.28 1.95 -12.15
C GLN A 77 4.04 3.34 -11.57
N SER A 78 4.59 3.60 -10.39
CA SER A 78 4.61 4.90 -9.75
C SER A 78 6.05 5.25 -9.38
N ARG A 79 6.49 6.46 -9.73
CA ARG A 79 7.87 6.92 -9.52
C ARG A 79 8.01 7.85 -8.32
N SER A 80 6.90 8.28 -7.74
CA SER A 80 6.91 9.24 -6.63
C SER A 80 5.70 9.05 -5.72
N PHE A 81 5.82 9.54 -4.49
CA PHE A 81 4.70 9.50 -3.55
C PHE A 81 3.44 10.20 -4.08
N PRO A 82 3.52 11.43 -4.65
CA PRO A 82 2.35 12.13 -5.19
C PRO A 82 1.69 11.39 -6.36
N GLU A 83 2.47 10.71 -7.20
CA GLU A 83 1.95 9.89 -8.29
C GLU A 83 1.15 8.70 -7.75
N THR A 84 1.65 8.02 -6.71
CA THR A 84 0.91 6.94 -6.03
C THR A 84 -0.43 7.43 -5.49
N THR A 85 -0.43 8.59 -4.81
CA THR A 85 -1.67 9.24 -4.34
C THR A 85 -2.62 9.52 -5.50
N LYS A 86 -2.12 10.08 -6.60
CA LYS A 86 -2.94 10.40 -7.79
C LYS A 86 -3.54 9.15 -8.43
N ILE A 87 -2.81 8.05 -8.51
CA ILE A 87 -3.33 6.78 -9.03
C ILE A 87 -4.53 6.29 -8.19
N LEU A 88 -4.43 6.35 -6.86
CA LEU A 88 -5.53 5.99 -5.97
C LEU A 88 -6.72 6.94 -6.08
N GLU A 89 -6.48 8.25 -6.24
CA GLU A 89 -7.54 9.23 -6.49
C GLU A 89 -8.26 8.95 -7.82
N ASP A 90 -7.52 8.65 -8.87
CA ASP A 90 -8.07 8.36 -10.20
C ASP A 90 -8.89 7.07 -10.18
N LEU A 91 -8.40 6.05 -9.47
CA LEU A 91 -9.12 4.81 -9.22
C LEU A 91 -10.41 5.07 -8.42
N TYR A 92 -10.33 5.86 -7.33
CA TYR A 92 -11.49 6.24 -6.54
C TYR A 92 -12.54 6.99 -7.36
N ASN A 93 -12.14 7.79 -8.34
CA ASN A 93 -13.05 8.57 -9.16
C ASN A 93 -13.48 7.89 -10.46
N CYS A 94 -12.94 6.71 -10.79
CA CYS A 94 -13.07 6.10 -12.11
C CYS A 94 -12.72 7.10 -13.24
N ASP A 95 -11.61 7.83 -13.09
CA ASP A 95 -11.26 8.91 -14.02
C ASP A 95 -10.91 8.37 -15.41
N ARG A 96 -11.84 8.53 -16.35
CA ARG A 96 -11.71 8.12 -17.77
C ARG A 96 -10.65 8.91 -18.54
N LYS A 97 -10.09 9.97 -17.96
CA LYS A 97 -8.99 10.75 -18.55
C LYS A 97 -7.64 10.40 -17.93
N SER A 98 -7.61 9.56 -16.89
CA SER A 98 -6.37 9.17 -16.23
C SER A 98 -5.55 8.26 -17.13
N GLN A 99 -4.31 8.66 -17.38
CA GLN A 99 -3.32 7.81 -18.05
C GLN A 99 -2.97 6.55 -17.25
N TYR A 100 -3.28 6.51 -15.94
CA TYR A 100 -2.89 5.42 -15.06
C TYR A 100 -3.94 4.32 -14.98
N VAL A 101 -5.23 4.70 -14.90
CA VAL A 101 -6.31 3.74 -14.60
C VAL A 101 -7.28 3.50 -15.74
N LEU A 102 -7.20 4.27 -16.85
CA LEU A 102 -8.14 4.12 -17.98
C LEU A 102 -8.20 2.67 -18.48
N GLY A 103 -7.05 2.01 -18.66
CA GLY A 103 -6.98 0.61 -19.11
C GLY A 103 -7.49 -0.42 -18.11
N LEU A 104 -7.85 -0.02 -16.89
CA LEU A 104 -8.31 -0.89 -15.80
C LEU A 104 -9.81 -0.75 -15.51
N LEU A 105 -10.48 0.27 -16.07
CA LEU A 105 -11.87 0.59 -15.71
C LEU A 105 -12.87 -0.50 -16.10
N ASP A 106 -12.56 -1.29 -17.14
CA ASP A 106 -13.37 -2.42 -17.61
C ASP A 106 -12.85 -3.77 -17.12
N THR A 107 -11.89 -3.77 -16.19
CA THR A 107 -11.28 -4.99 -15.63
C THR A 107 -11.90 -5.32 -14.28
N GLU A 108 -12.14 -6.62 -14.02
CA GLU A 108 -12.54 -7.08 -12.70
C GLU A 108 -11.33 -7.09 -11.75
N ILE A 109 -11.28 -6.09 -10.87
CA ILE A 109 -10.28 -5.99 -9.81
C ILE A 109 -10.97 -6.31 -8.49
N ASN A 110 -10.36 -7.21 -7.70
CA ASN A 110 -10.81 -7.58 -6.35
C ASN A 110 -9.81 -7.14 -5.28
N HIS A 111 -8.55 -6.91 -5.67
CA HIS A 111 -7.48 -6.57 -4.75
C HIS A 111 -6.64 -5.42 -5.29
N VAL A 112 -6.22 -4.53 -4.39
CA VAL A 112 -5.29 -3.44 -4.70
C VAL A 112 -4.08 -3.54 -3.78
N ILE A 113 -2.89 -3.57 -4.38
CA ILE A 113 -1.62 -3.65 -3.66
C ILE A 113 -0.77 -2.43 -4.00
N VAL A 114 -0.39 -1.65 -2.99
CA VAL A 114 0.58 -0.56 -3.11
C VAL A 114 1.94 -1.09 -2.65
N HIS A 115 2.86 -1.28 -3.59
CA HIS A 115 4.11 -2.01 -3.38
C HIS A 115 5.33 -1.32 -3.96
N ASN A 116 6.41 -1.01 -3.25
CA ASN A 116 6.62 -0.98 -1.81
C ASN A 116 6.90 0.48 -1.40
N ILE A 117 6.18 0.97 -0.39
CA ILE A 117 6.21 2.39 0.00
C ILE A 117 7.52 2.82 0.69
N SER A 118 8.38 1.88 1.09
CA SER A 118 9.74 2.19 1.56
C SER A 118 10.58 2.89 0.50
N ALA A 119 10.22 2.76 -0.78
CA ALA A 119 10.86 3.50 -1.88
C ALA A 119 10.80 5.03 -1.68
N PHE A 120 9.79 5.52 -0.98
CA PHE A 120 9.56 6.96 -0.77
C PHE A 120 10.03 7.47 0.59
N TYR A 121 10.56 6.59 1.47
CA TYR A 121 10.90 6.96 2.84
C TYR A 121 11.90 8.12 2.88
N PHE A 122 13.06 7.95 2.23
CA PHE A 122 14.09 8.98 2.21
C PHE A 122 13.67 10.23 1.42
N ASP A 123 12.90 10.06 0.34
CA ASP A 123 12.37 11.18 -0.44
C ASP A 123 11.52 12.12 0.43
N LEU A 124 10.65 11.55 1.27
CA LEU A 124 9.83 12.34 2.18
C LEU A 124 10.66 12.96 3.31
N GLU A 125 11.66 12.25 3.85
CA GLU A 125 12.55 12.80 4.90
C GLU A 125 13.32 14.04 4.44
N VAL A 126 13.70 14.12 3.16
CA VAL A 126 14.47 15.25 2.62
C VAL A 126 13.59 16.30 1.93
N LEU A 127 12.27 16.15 1.92
CA LEU A 127 11.35 17.04 1.20
C LEU A 127 11.46 18.50 1.69
N ASP A 128 11.81 19.40 0.78
CA ASP A 128 11.96 20.82 1.06
C ASP A 128 11.50 21.72 -0.10
N LYS A 129 11.57 23.04 0.13
CA LYS A 129 11.18 24.06 -0.85
C LYS A 129 12.02 24.06 -2.13
N TYR A 130 13.17 23.40 -2.15
CA TYR A 130 14.11 23.37 -3.27
C TYR A 130 14.01 22.09 -4.11
N ASN A 131 13.64 20.96 -3.51
CA ASN A 131 13.61 19.66 -4.19
C ASN A 131 12.19 19.12 -4.47
N TYR A 132 11.13 19.72 -3.92
CA TYR A 132 9.76 19.18 -4.02
C TYR A 132 9.31 18.81 -5.44
N LYS A 133 9.66 19.62 -6.46
CA LYS A 133 9.31 19.31 -7.86
C LYS A 133 10.00 18.06 -8.38
N LYS A 134 11.27 17.84 -7.99
CA LYS A 134 12.04 16.64 -8.36
C LYS A 134 11.44 15.38 -7.73
N LEU A 135 10.83 15.54 -6.55
CA LEU A 135 10.11 14.49 -5.83
C LEU A 135 8.64 14.33 -6.28
N GLY A 136 8.23 14.99 -7.38
CA GLY A 136 6.90 14.84 -7.98
C GLY A 136 5.80 15.74 -7.40
N PHE A 137 6.10 16.60 -6.42
CA PHE A 137 5.10 17.49 -5.82
C PHE A 137 4.86 18.73 -6.70
N ARG A 138 3.58 19.13 -6.84
CA ARG A 138 3.20 20.36 -7.57
C ARG A 138 3.51 21.64 -6.80
N HIS A 139 3.33 21.59 -5.49
CA HIS A 139 3.56 22.71 -4.56
C HIS A 139 4.23 22.19 -3.29
N TYR A 140 5.08 23.01 -2.69
CA TYR A 140 5.63 22.75 -1.36
C TYR A 140 4.83 23.55 -0.33
N ASN A 141 4.38 22.88 0.73
CA ASN A 141 3.73 23.51 1.86
C ASN A 141 4.46 23.10 3.16
N PRO A 142 5.22 24.00 3.81
CA PRO A 142 5.97 23.69 5.02
C PRO A 142 5.06 23.41 6.24
N SER A 143 3.77 23.76 6.17
CA SER A 143 2.80 23.50 7.23
C SER A 143 2.20 22.09 7.20
N ILE A 144 2.55 21.26 6.21
CA ILE A 144 2.10 19.87 6.11
C ILE A 144 3.22 18.95 6.63
N PRO A 145 3.06 18.34 7.81
CA PRO A 145 4.01 17.35 8.31
C PRO A 145 4.09 16.14 7.37
N HIS A 146 5.26 15.51 7.29
CA HIS A 146 5.49 14.36 6.40
C HIS A 146 4.50 13.21 6.66
N ASP A 147 4.18 12.98 7.93
CA ASP A 147 3.20 11.98 8.37
C ASP A 147 1.84 12.11 7.68
N ARG A 148 1.44 13.34 7.31
CA ARG A 148 0.16 13.60 6.64
C ARG A 148 0.11 13.06 5.21
N TYR A 149 1.25 12.93 4.54
CA TYR A 149 1.30 12.30 3.22
C TYR A 149 1.00 10.80 3.33
N TYR A 150 1.64 10.11 4.28
CA TYR A 150 1.33 8.72 4.60
C TYR A 150 -0.14 8.56 5.00
N ASP A 151 -0.64 9.39 5.92
CA ASP A 151 -2.05 9.37 6.33
C ASP A 151 -3.01 9.47 5.14
N SER A 152 -2.70 10.34 4.18
CA SER A 152 -3.52 10.54 2.97
C SER A 152 -3.53 9.30 2.08
N LEU A 153 -2.38 8.63 1.94
CA LEU A 153 -2.27 7.38 1.18
C LEU A 153 -3.12 6.26 1.79
N ALA A 154 -3.01 6.03 3.11
CA ALA A 154 -3.82 5.02 3.80
C ALA A 154 -5.31 5.35 3.72
N TYR A 155 -5.67 6.61 3.93
CA TYR A 155 -7.05 7.08 3.83
C TYR A 155 -7.65 6.81 2.44
N LEU A 156 -6.93 7.17 1.37
CA LEU A 156 -7.38 6.97 0.00
C LEU A 156 -7.52 5.49 -0.35
N LEU A 157 -6.53 4.65 0.01
CA LEU A 157 -6.64 3.20 -0.20
C LEU A 157 -7.86 2.64 0.52
N LYS A 158 -8.07 3.02 1.78
CA LYS A 158 -9.26 2.62 2.55
C LYS A 158 -10.55 3.04 1.84
N LYS A 159 -10.60 4.25 1.29
CA LYS A 159 -11.77 4.74 0.53
C LYS A 159 -12.02 3.97 -0.76
N VAL A 160 -10.97 3.60 -1.49
CA VAL A 160 -11.05 2.72 -2.66
C VAL A 160 -11.60 1.35 -2.25
N CYS A 161 -11.04 0.73 -1.21
CA CYS A 161 -11.51 -0.56 -0.69
C CYS A 161 -12.97 -0.51 -0.23
N GLU A 162 -13.37 0.53 0.51
CA GLU A 162 -14.76 0.70 0.96
C GLU A 162 -15.73 0.84 -0.22
N LYS A 163 -15.39 1.69 -1.20
CA LYS A 163 -16.27 2.03 -2.33
C LYS A 163 -16.47 0.85 -3.28
N TYR A 164 -15.38 0.16 -3.64
CA TYR A 164 -15.42 -0.91 -4.63
C TYR A 164 -15.36 -2.31 -4.03
N ARG A 165 -15.36 -2.41 -2.70
CA ARG A 165 -15.28 -3.66 -1.94
C ARG A 165 -14.00 -4.47 -2.18
N TYR A 166 -12.90 -3.80 -2.49
CA TYR A 166 -11.61 -4.46 -2.66
C TYR A 166 -10.98 -4.83 -1.32
N SER A 167 -10.05 -5.78 -1.35
CA SER A 167 -9.05 -5.94 -0.28
C SER A 167 -7.81 -5.13 -0.64
N GLY A 168 -7.35 -4.30 0.31
CA GLY A 168 -6.20 -3.42 0.11
C GLY A 168 -4.98 -3.89 0.88
N ILE A 169 -3.81 -3.87 0.24
CA ILE A 169 -2.52 -4.08 0.90
C ILE A 169 -1.61 -2.89 0.62
N VAL A 170 -0.97 -2.36 1.65
CA VAL A 170 0.25 -1.57 1.49
C VAL A 170 1.41 -2.40 2.00
N THR A 171 2.46 -2.52 1.20
CA THR A 171 3.68 -3.20 1.66
C THR A 171 4.79 -2.22 1.95
N SER A 172 5.52 -2.44 3.04
CA SER A 172 6.72 -1.69 3.42
C SER A 172 7.80 -2.66 3.90
N TYR A 173 9.07 -2.28 3.77
CA TYR A 173 10.11 -2.92 4.55
C TYR A 173 9.98 -2.56 6.04
N ASP A 174 10.50 -3.45 6.88
CA ASP A 174 10.55 -3.28 8.33
C ASP A 174 11.59 -2.23 8.80
N VAL A 175 11.76 -2.12 10.11
CA VAL A 175 12.67 -1.15 10.74
C VAL A 175 14.13 -1.33 10.30
N GLU A 176 14.57 -2.56 10.03
CA GLU A 176 15.99 -2.86 9.76
C GLU A 176 16.41 -2.30 8.40
N PHE A 177 15.57 -2.47 7.38
CA PHE A 177 15.82 -1.87 6.06
C PHE A 177 15.82 -0.33 6.12
N ASN A 178 14.84 0.26 6.83
CA ASN A 178 14.72 1.72 6.91
C ASN A 178 15.83 2.38 7.76
N CYS A 179 16.67 1.60 8.46
CA CYS A 179 17.85 2.07 9.17
C CYS A 179 19.10 2.26 8.30
N GLY A 180 19.06 1.87 7.02
CA GLY A 180 20.22 1.93 6.14
C GLY A 180 21.33 0.97 6.58
N MET A 181 22.56 1.16 6.07
CA MET A 181 23.71 0.35 6.47
C MET A 181 23.92 0.39 8.00
N LEU A 182 23.94 -0.81 8.60
CA LEU A 182 24.17 -1.10 10.02
C LEU A 182 25.07 -0.06 10.71
N GLY A 183 24.52 0.61 11.73
CA GLY A 183 25.29 1.37 12.73
C GLY A 183 25.38 2.89 12.56
N THR A 184 24.77 3.49 11.53
CA THR A 184 24.86 4.96 11.31
C THR A 184 23.72 5.78 11.91
N TYR A 185 22.57 5.16 12.25
CA TYR A 185 21.41 5.85 12.82
C TYR A 185 20.82 5.08 14.01
N THR A 186 20.92 5.64 15.21
CA THR A 186 20.26 5.08 16.40
C THR A 186 18.77 5.43 16.38
N TYR A 187 17.97 4.63 15.70
CA TYR A 187 16.51 4.78 15.71
C TYR A 187 15.96 4.44 17.11
N LYS A 188 15.15 5.35 17.67
CA LYS A 188 14.50 5.18 18.97
C LYS A 188 12.98 5.24 18.77
N PRO A 189 12.29 4.09 18.77
CA PRO A 189 10.83 4.07 18.62
C PRO A 189 10.16 4.77 19.80
N LEU A 190 9.11 5.54 19.52
CA LEU A 190 8.32 6.24 20.53
C LEU A 190 6.98 5.53 20.85
N ASP A 191 6.61 4.54 20.04
CA ASP A 191 5.39 3.73 20.15
C ASP A 191 5.73 2.24 19.91
N GLU A 192 4.94 1.32 20.44
CA GLU A 192 5.11 -0.12 20.26
C GLU A 192 5.07 -0.54 18.78
N LEU A 193 4.21 0.09 17.97
CA LEU A 193 4.11 -0.19 16.54
C LEU A 193 5.37 0.21 15.76
N GLN A 194 6.09 1.20 16.29
CA GLN A 194 7.33 1.69 15.70
C GLN A 194 8.53 0.76 15.93
N LYS A 195 8.40 -0.27 16.78
CA LYS A 195 9.42 -1.33 16.89
C LYS A 195 9.56 -2.13 15.61
N PHE A 196 8.52 -2.16 14.77
CA PHE A 196 8.47 -2.95 13.53
C PHE A 196 8.78 -2.12 12.28
N THR A 197 8.63 -0.79 12.32
CA THR A 197 8.80 0.08 11.16
C THR A 197 9.05 1.53 11.58
N LYS A 198 9.62 2.33 10.66
CA LYS A 198 9.77 3.79 10.83
C LYS A 198 8.58 4.59 10.32
N LEU A 199 7.55 3.92 9.80
CA LEU A 199 6.36 4.58 9.32
C LEU A 199 5.63 5.31 10.47
N PRO A 200 4.93 6.42 10.17
CA PRO A 200 4.18 7.16 11.18
C PRO A 200 3.14 6.28 11.90
N VAL A 201 3.02 6.44 13.21
CA VAL A 201 2.04 5.67 14.00
C VAL A 201 0.60 5.97 13.54
N SER A 202 0.32 7.22 13.18
CA SER A 202 -0.99 7.64 12.65
C SER A 202 -1.36 6.85 11.39
N PHE A 203 -0.39 6.64 10.50
CA PHE A 203 -0.55 5.87 9.28
C PHE A 203 -0.87 4.41 9.57
N ILE A 204 -0.08 3.75 10.42
CA ILE A 204 -0.32 2.35 10.83
C ILE A 204 -1.70 2.21 11.48
N LYS A 205 -2.12 3.21 12.26
CA LYS A 205 -3.44 3.25 12.92
C LYS A 205 -4.62 3.41 11.96
N GLN A 206 -4.42 3.68 10.67
CA GLN A 206 -5.52 3.74 9.69
C GLN A 206 -5.95 2.39 9.11
N PHE A 207 -5.05 1.40 9.05
CA PHE A 207 -5.34 0.10 8.46
C PHE A 207 -6.30 -0.72 9.32
N ASN A 208 -7.04 -1.66 8.74
CA ASN A 208 -7.85 -2.59 9.54
C ASN A 208 -6.96 -3.58 10.29
N ARG A 209 -5.80 -3.91 9.70
CA ARG A 209 -4.84 -4.86 10.23
C ARG A 209 -3.42 -4.43 9.88
N ALA A 210 -2.45 -4.76 10.73
CA ALA A 210 -1.04 -4.72 10.36
C ALA A 210 -0.38 -6.07 10.65
N VAL A 211 0.32 -6.61 9.66
CA VAL A 211 1.01 -7.92 9.74
C VAL A 211 2.49 -7.69 9.53
N TYR A 212 3.30 -8.31 10.38
CA TYR A 212 4.75 -8.32 10.31
C TYR A 212 5.25 -9.74 10.04
N PHE A 213 6.03 -9.91 8.98
CA PHE A 213 6.77 -11.12 8.66
C PHE A 213 8.24 -10.91 9.01
N SER A 214 8.72 -11.59 10.06
CA SER A 214 10.07 -11.40 10.57
C SER A 214 11.13 -12.12 9.74
N GLN A 215 12.40 -11.80 10.00
CA GLN A 215 13.55 -12.50 9.43
C GLN A 215 13.56 -14.00 9.78
N ASP A 216 13.10 -14.35 10.98
CA ASP A 216 12.94 -15.73 11.45
C ASP A 216 11.72 -16.45 10.85
N GLN A 217 11.06 -15.84 9.86
CA GLN A 217 9.86 -16.34 9.19
C GLN A 217 8.63 -16.45 10.11
N GLU A 218 8.62 -15.71 11.21
CA GLU A 218 7.46 -15.62 12.09
C GLU A 218 6.46 -14.59 11.55
N ILE A 219 5.17 -14.91 11.62
CA ILE A 219 4.08 -14.02 11.25
C ILE A 219 3.43 -13.48 12.51
N LYS A 220 3.38 -12.15 12.65
CA LYS A 220 2.77 -11.47 13.79
C LYS A 220 1.73 -10.47 13.31
N THR A 221 0.50 -10.59 13.81
CA THR A 221 -0.49 -9.51 13.69
C THR A 221 -0.20 -8.49 14.77
N ILE A 222 0.30 -7.32 14.38
CA ILE A 222 0.71 -6.24 15.29
C ILE A 222 -0.39 -5.19 15.49
N LYS A 223 -1.49 -5.32 14.74
CA LYS A 223 -2.73 -4.55 14.89
C LYS A 223 -3.90 -5.29 14.26
#